data_AF-A0A3M6V425-F1
#
_entry.id   AF-A0A3M6V425-F1
#
_cell.length_a   1.000
_cell.length_b   1.000
_cell.length_c   1.000
_cell.angle_alpha   90.00
_cell.angle_beta   90.00
_cell.angle_gamma   90.00
#
_symmetry.space_group_name_H-M   'P 1'
#
loop_
_entity.id
_entity.type
_entity.pdbx_description
1 polymer ?
#
loop_
_entity_poly.entity_id
_entity_poly.type
_entity_poly.pdbx_seq_one_letter_code
_entity_poly.pdbx_strand_id
1 'polypeptide(L)'
;MGKTTYCKKYAYDWATKQQEPQGCGSTAFKVVLLLKCRDIHSDVWEAIDDQLLPRDIDEEVKQQFFQFIRENQSSILLILDGLDELPSSKLSMFSEIMEGRVLPRCHIVATARHEAGKEVRKCCDALLQIEGFTEKHVREFVTKYFKERPDLATKLSQRISRDKNLREIAANPLNTALLCLLCEEFEGTLPESRAQLYLDMVECVLRRYRKRKGLLETIEDLTNYYKPQLNRLGKVALNGLLDDKLNFNESEVRNHAKDLTEFGFLSVQPGGSKLIQTLHYAFLHKSFQEFFAAFFICSQIQSKEMKPEELVSNPRYFVELKKILLFSCGILAMKCDEQVVALVKSLTNEVNKNKGRGANIVLEAINECRREKSDFHSHLSKSFGTDLNLTNLSLSDYYISAAGATCIAEAIKVN
;
A
#
# COMPACT_ATOMS: atom_id res chain seq x y z
N MET A 1 0.72 -7.24 1.10
CA MET A 1 -0.08 -8.26 0.39
C MET A 1 -0.43 -9.41 1.33
N GLY A 2 -1.58 -9.36 2.02
CA GLY A 2 -2.35 -10.51 2.57
C GLY A 2 -1.72 -11.73 3.28
N LYS A 3 -0.39 -11.84 3.47
CA LYS A 3 0.29 -13.05 3.95
C LYS A 3 -0.22 -13.51 5.31
N THR A 4 -0.28 -12.62 6.29
CA THR A 4 -0.87 -12.88 7.60
C THR A 4 -2.31 -13.39 7.52
N THR A 5 -3.12 -12.80 6.64
CA THR A 5 -4.51 -13.26 6.43
C THR A 5 -4.55 -14.66 5.84
N TYR A 6 -3.64 -14.98 4.90
CA TYR A 6 -3.51 -16.31 4.32
C TYR A 6 -3.13 -17.35 5.37
N CYS A 7 -2.12 -17.09 6.21
CA CYS A 7 -1.72 -17.98 7.30
C CYS A 7 -2.86 -18.26 8.28
N LYS A 8 -3.58 -17.21 8.68
CA LYS A 8 -4.76 -17.35 9.56
C LYS A 8 -5.88 -18.14 8.90
N LYS A 9 -6.14 -17.90 7.61
CA LYS A 9 -7.17 -18.63 6.84
C LYS A 9 -6.82 -20.10 6.72
N TYR A 10 -5.55 -20.43 6.43
CA TYR A 10 -5.09 -21.81 6.39
C TYR A 10 -5.29 -22.53 7.72
N ALA A 11 -4.87 -21.92 8.84
CA ALA A 11 -5.05 -22.50 10.17
C ALA A 11 -6.54 -22.70 10.51
N TYR A 12 -7.40 -21.74 10.16
CA TYR A 12 -8.84 -21.83 10.32
C TYR A 12 -9.45 -22.97 9.48
N ASP A 13 -9.05 -23.10 8.21
CA ASP A 13 -9.57 -24.15 7.31
C ASP A 13 -9.15 -25.53 7.76
N TRP A 14 -7.90 -25.68 8.21
CA TRP A 14 -7.41 -26.91 8.81
C TRP A 14 -8.22 -27.28 10.07
N ALA A 15 -8.43 -26.33 10.99
CA ALA A 15 -9.14 -26.57 12.23
C ALA A 15 -10.63 -26.89 12.02
N THR A 16 -11.28 -26.26 11.04
CA THR A 16 -12.72 -26.42 10.78
C THR A 16 -13.06 -27.49 9.75
N LYS A 17 -12.05 -28.04 9.05
CA LYS A 17 -12.20 -29.00 7.94
C LYS A 17 -13.12 -28.48 6.81
N GLN A 18 -13.29 -27.16 6.68
CA GLN A 18 -14.29 -26.57 5.77
C GLN A 18 -13.87 -26.53 4.30
N GLN A 19 -12.59 -26.80 3.96
CA GLN A 19 -12.15 -27.00 2.59
C GLN A 19 -11.06 -28.07 2.54
N GLU A 20 -11.23 -29.10 1.71
CA GLU A 20 -10.10 -29.70 1.01
C GLU A 20 -9.79 -28.75 -0.16
N PRO A 21 -8.71 -27.96 -0.11
CA PRO A 21 -8.30 -27.20 -1.26
C PRO A 21 -7.99 -28.21 -2.37
N GLN A 22 -8.35 -27.90 -3.61
CA GLN A 22 -7.69 -28.52 -4.76
C GLN A 22 -6.21 -28.09 -4.71
N GLY A 23 -5.38 -28.87 -4.01
CA GLY A 23 -4.00 -28.55 -3.68
C GLY A 23 -3.60 -29.11 -2.31
N CYS A 24 -2.56 -29.94 -2.30
CA CYS A 24 -2.07 -30.78 -1.19
C CYS A 24 -2.35 -30.29 0.24
N GLY A 25 -3.04 -31.12 1.03
CA GLY A 25 -2.52 -31.49 2.36
C GLY A 25 -3.27 -31.04 3.61
N SER A 26 -4.54 -30.57 3.56
CA SER A 26 -5.29 -30.30 4.80
C SER A 26 -5.49 -31.56 5.68
N THR A 27 -5.34 -32.76 5.11
CA THR A 27 -5.39 -34.06 5.80
C THR A 27 -4.01 -34.64 6.16
N ALA A 28 -2.89 -33.99 5.78
CA ALA A 28 -1.54 -34.53 6.00
C ALA A 28 -0.97 -34.18 7.39
N PHE A 29 -1.39 -33.04 7.96
CA PHE A 29 -0.87 -32.54 9.23
C PHE A 29 -1.82 -32.83 10.39
N LYS A 30 -1.30 -33.50 11.42
CA LYS A 30 -2.01 -33.75 12.69
C LYS A 30 -2.12 -32.48 13.52
N VAL A 31 -1.19 -31.54 13.38
CA VAL A 31 -1.16 -30.26 14.10
C VAL A 31 -0.62 -29.16 13.18
N VAL A 32 -1.28 -27.99 13.22
CA VAL A 32 -0.79 -26.74 12.62
C VAL A 32 -0.49 -25.75 13.75
N LEU A 33 0.76 -25.31 13.84
CA LEU A 33 1.25 -24.35 14.82
C LEU A 33 1.47 -23.01 14.13
N LEU A 34 0.62 -22.01 14.38
CA LEU A 34 0.75 -20.67 13.80
C LEU A 34 1.36 -19.71 14.82
N LEU A 35 2.65 -19.40 14.66
CA LEU A 35 3.35 -18.44 15.51
C LEU A 35 3.46 -17.08 14.83
N LYS A 36 3.09 -16.03 15.55
CA LYS A 36 3.32 -14.64 15.15
C LYS A 36 4.72 -14.25 15.57
N CYS A 37 5.61 -14.08 14.61
CA CYS A 37 7.01 -13.78 14.86
C CYS A 37 7.23 -12.49 15.66
N ARG A 38 6.39 -11.47 15.44
CA ARG A 38 6.41 -10.20 16.21
C ARG A 38 6.20 -10.35 17.72
N ASP A 39 5.52 -11.41 18.14
CA ASP A 39 5.15 -11.67 19.53
C ASP A 39 6.08 -12.74 20.15
N ILE A 40 7.20 -13.07 19.49
CA ILE A 40 8.18 -14.05 20.00
C ILE A 40 9.28 -13.32 20.76
N HIS A 41 9.38 -13.63 22.04
CA HIS A 41 10.39 -13.04 22.94
C HIS A 41 11.51 -14.04 23.31
N SER A 42 11.24 -15.34 23.19
CA SER A 42 12.16 -16.39 23.62
C SER A 42 12.41 -17.44 22.53
N ASP A 43 12.40 -18.73 22.88
CA ASP A 43 12.57 -19.85 21.95
C ASP A 43 11.24 -20.34 21.35
N VAL A 44 11.34 -21.31 20.43
CA VAL A 44 10.16 -21.85 19.74
C VAL A 44 9.20 -22.58 20.69
N TRP A 45 9.70 -23.20 21.76
CA TRP A 45 8.86 -23.95 22.70
C TRP A 45 8.10 -22.99 23.61
N GLU A 46 8.77 -21.97 24.13
CA GLU A 46 8.14 -20.90 24.90
C GLU A 46 7.16 -20.10 24.04
N ALA A 47 7.49 -19.85 22.76
CA ALA A 47 6.55 -19.22 21.83
C ALA A 47 5.29 -20.06 21.58
N ILE A 48 5.41 -21.39 21.56
CA ILE A 48 4.25 -22.30 21.46
C ILE A 48 3.42 -22.23 22.74
N ASP A 49 4.06 -22.26 23.91
CA ASP A 49 3.38 -22.14 25.21
C ASP A 49 2.58 -20.82 25.27
N ASP A 50 3.27 -19.70 25.07
CA ASP A 50 2.73 -18.35 25.22
C ASP A 50 1.60 -18.02 24.23
N GLN A 51 1.73 -18.47 22.97
CA GLN A 51 0.81 -18.05 21.91
C GLN A 51 -0.32 -19.03 21.64
N LEU A 52 -0.11 -20.33 21.92
CA LEU A 52 -1.03 -21.38 21.45
C LEU A 52 -1.70 -22.17 22.59
N LEU A 53 -1.08 -22.28 23.76
CA LEU A 53 -1.62 -23.11 24.85
C LEU A 53 -2.54 -22.32 25.80
N PRO A 54 -3.50 -22.99 26.46
CA PRO A 54 -4.28 -22.39 27.54
C PRO A 54 -3.39 -21.93 28.70
N ARG A 55 -3.71 -20.78 29.31
CA ARG A 55 -2.91 -20.21 30.41
C ARG A 55 -2.91 -21.06 31.68
N ASP A 56 -3.92 -21.91 31.82
CA ASP A 56 -4.17 -22.81 32.95
C ASP A 56 -3.86 -24.27 32.62
N ILE A 57 -3.10 -24.53 31.55
CA ILE A 57 -2.71 -25.90 31.18
C ILE A 57 -1.86 -26.54 32.28
N ASP A 58 -2.15 -27.80 32.58
CA ASP A 58 -1.35 -28.60 33.50
C ASP A 58 0.06 -28.85 32.91
N GLU A 59 1.09 -28.78 33.76
CA GLU A 59 2.48 -28.93 33.33
C GLU A 59 2.77 -30.32 32.74
N GLU A 60 2.16 -31.39 33.25
CA GLU A 60 2.34 -32.73 32.70
C GLU A 60 1.73 -32.84 31.29
N VAL A 61 0.53 -32.29 31.11
CA VAL A 61 -0.15 -32.23 29.79
C VAL A 61 0.67 -31.39 28.81
N LYS A 62 1.23 -30.26 29.25
CA LYS A 62 2.12 -29.43 28.41
C LYS A 62 3.36 -30.20 27.95
N GLN A 63 4.02 -30.92 28.86
CA GLN A 63 5.18 -31.74 28.50
C GLN A 63 4.82 -32.87 27.54
N GLN A 64 3.66 -33.53 27.73
CA GLN A 64 3.15 -34.53 26.80
C GLN A 64 2.91 -33.95 25.40
N PHE A 65 2.39 -32.72 25.30
CA PHE A 65 2.20 -32.04 24.03
C PHE A 65 3.53 -31.72 23.31
N PHE A 66 4.53 -31.21 24.04
CA PHE A 66 5.86 -30.98 23.46
C PHE A 66 6.54 -32.29 23.03
N GLN A 67 6.37 -33.36 23.82
CA GLN A 67 6.87 -34.68 23.45
C GLN A 67 6.20 -35.19 22.17
N PHE A 68 4.87 -35.02 22.06
CA PHE A 68 4.13 -35.37 20.85
C PHE A 68 4.68 -34.67 19.60
N ILE A 69 4.96 -33.36 19.69
CA ILE A 69 5.56 -32.59 18.57
C ILE A 69 6.92 -33.18 18.18
N ARG A 70 7.78 -33.52 19.15
CA ARG A 70 9.12 -34.08 18.89
C ARG A 70 9.06 -35.44 18.20
N GLU A 71 8.09 -36.27 18.56
CA GLU A 71 7.91 -37.62 18.01
C GLU A 71 7.21 -37.64 16.64
N ASN A 72 6.32 -36.67 16.39
CA ASN A 72 5.44 -36.66 15.20
C ASN A 72 5.80 -35.57 14.17
N GLN A 73 7.03 -35.05 14.18
CA GLN A 73 7.48 -33.90 13.37
C GLN A 73 7.00 -33.90 11.91
N SER A 74 7.06 -35.04 11.20
CA SER A 74 6.63 -35.14 9.80
C SER A 74 5.15 -34.85 9.56
N SER A 75 4.34 -34.88 10.60
CA SER A 75 2.91 -34.56 10.59
C SER A 75 2.60 -33.21 11.25
N ILE A 76 3.62 -32.39 11.53
CA ILE A 76 3.47 -31.04 12.09
C ILE A 76 3.78 -30.00 11.00
N LEU A 77 2.89 -29.03 10.86
CA LEU A 77 3.16 -27.81 10.10
C LEU A 77 3.39 -26.64 11.06
N LEU A 78 4.57 -26.04 10.98
CA LEU A 78 4.92 -24.81 11.68
C LEU A 78 4.81 -23.62 10.73
N ILE A 79 3.88 -22.71 11.00
CA ILE A 79 3.71 -21.47 10.26
C ILE A 79 4.34 -20.33 11.06
N LEU A 80 5.37 -19.71 10.50
CA LEU A 80 6.06 -18.54 11.06
C LEU A 80 5.58 -17.29 10.32
N ASP A 81 4.61 -16.58 10.89
CA ASP A 81 4.03 -15.38 10.27
C ASP A 81 4.84 -14.12 10.64
N GLY A 82 5.46 -13.51 9.64
CA GLY A 82 6.21 -12.26 9.75
C GLY A 82 7.64 -12.45 10.22
N LEU A 83 8.42 -13.34 9.60
CA LEU A 83 9.81 -13.62 9.97
C LEU A 83 10.69 -12.35 9.96
N ASP A 84 10.35 -11.38 9.10
CA ASP A 84 10.98 -10.04 9.08
C ASP A 84 10.71 -9.19 10.31
N GLU A 85 9.78 -9.62 11.16
CA GLU A 85 9.37 -8.97 12.41
C GLU A 85 9.96 -9.69 13.64
N LEU A 86 10.77 -10.74 13.46
CA LEU A 86 11.51 -11.36 14.56
C LEU A 86 12.55 -10.39 15.14
N PRO A 87 12.74 -10.37 16.46
CA PRO A 87 13.91 -9.73 17.06
C PRO A 87 15.19 -10.35 16.47
N SER A 88 16.17 -9.52 16.10
CA SER A 88 17.44 -10.03 15.56
C SER A 88 18.19 -10.92 16.54
N SER A 89 17.92 -10.81 17.85
CA SER A 89 18.38 -11.73 18.89
C SER A 89 18.01 -13.18 18.64
N LYS A 90 16.90 -13.41 17.95
CA LYS A 90 16.31 -14.72 17.71
C LYS A 90 16.46 -15.20 16.27
N LEU A 91 16.91 -14.34 15.34
CA LEU A 91 17.12 -14.74 13.95
C LEU A 91 18.04 -15.96 13.81
N SER A 92 19.11 -16.06 14.59
CA SER A 92 19.99 -17.24 14.55
C SER A 92 19.26 -18.52 14.95
N MET A 93 18.46 -18.47 16.01
CA MET A 93 17.68 -19.61 16.49
C MET A 93 16.59 -20.03 15.50
N PHE A 94 15.86 -19.07 14.92
CA PHE A 94 14.86 -19.39 13.90
C PHE A 94 15.50 -19.80 12.56
N SER A 95 16.74 -19.36 12.29
CA SER A 95 17.53 -19.89 11.17
C SER A 95 17.89 -21.36 11.41
N GLU A 96 18.22 -21.77 12.65
CA GLU A 96 18.45 -23.18 12.97
C GLU A 96 17.20 -24.06 12.77
N ILE A 97 16.00 -23.51 13.02
CA ILE A 97 14.73 -24.19 12.71
C ILE A 97 14.56 -24.31 11.18
N MET A 98 14.79 -23.22 10.45
CA MET A 98 14.70 -23.21 8.98
C MET A 98 15.74 -24.12 8.30
N GLU A 99 16.94 -24.25 8.88
CA GLU A 99 18.00 -25.16 8.44
C GLU A 99 17.77 -26.62 8.88
N GLY A 100 16.71 -26.88 9.64
CA GLY A 100 16.38 -28.21 10.15
C GLY A 100 17.32 -28.70 11.26
N ARG A 101 18.11 -27.84 11.90
CA ARG A 101 18.88 -28.23 13.10
C ARG A 101 17.97 -28.43 14.31
N VAL A 102 16.88 -27.69 14.36
CA VAL A 102 15.80 -27.82 15.33
C VAL A 102 14.52 -28.23 14.59
N LEU A 103 13.90 -29.33 15.02
CA LEU A 103 12.73 -29.93 14.35
C LEU A 103 12.97 -30.29 12.86
N PRO A 104 14.01 -31.08 12.53
CA PRO A 104 14.45 -31.40 11.16
C PRO A 104 13.37 -31.97 10.24
N ARG A 105 12.34 -32.62 10.79
CA ARG A 105 11.30 -33.29 10.01
C ARG A 105 9.98 -32.50 9.98
N CYS A 106 9.92 -31.33 10.62
CA CYS A 106 8.73 -30.47 10.56
C CYS A 106 8.61 -29.79 9.21
N HIS A 107 7.38 -29.60 8.76
CA HIS A 107 7.12 -28.77 7.58
C HIS A 107 7.01 -27.32 8.04
N ILE A 108 7.70 -26.40 7.37
CA ILE A 108 7.76 -25.00 7.79
C ILE A 108 7.27 -24.10 6.65
N VAL A 109 6.36 -23.18 6.98
CA VAL A 109 5.95 -22.10 6.09
C VAL A 109 6.24 -20.78 6.78
N ALA A 110 7.22 -20.04 6.28
CA ALA A 110 7.56 -18.71 6.79
C ALA A 110 7.06 -17.61 5.84
N THR A 111 6.51 -16.54 6.40
CA THR A 111 6.15 -15.35 5.63
C THR A 111 7.15 -14.23 5.91
N ALA A 112 7.57 -13.51 4.86
CA ALA A 112 8.44 -12.36 5.00
C ALA A 112 8.18 -11.28 3.93
N ARG A 113 8.62 -10.04 4.16
CA ARG A 113 8.80 -9.06 3.08
C ARG A 113 9.93 -9.48 2.14
N HIS A 114 9.88 -9.03 0.88
CA HIS A 114 10.84 -9.44 -0.15
C HIS A 114 12.28 -9.12 0.29
N GLU A 115 12.54 -7.90 0.74
CA GLU A 115 13.89 -7.46 1.14
C GLU A 115 14.44 -8.22 2.35
N ALA A 116 13.63 -8.36 3.41
CA ALA A 116 14.02 -9.02 4.65
C ALA A 116 14.14 -10.55 4.52
N GLY A 117 13.41 -11.16 3.59
CA GLY A 117 13.51 -12.61 3.34
C GLY A 117 14.83 -13.03 2.68
N LYS A 118 15.68 -12.11 2.20
CA LYS A 118 16.90 -12.46 1.44
C LYS A 118 17.86 -13.38 2.19
N GLU A 119 18.01 -13.21 3.50
CA GLU A 119 18.95 -14.00 4.31
C GLU A 119 18.48 -15.46 4.47
N VAL A 120 17.18 -15.66 4.66
CA VAL A 120 16.58 -16.98 4.93
C VAL A 120 16.19 -17.75 3.68
N ARG A 121 16.13 -17.09 2.51
CA ARG A 121 15.83 -17.74 1.21
C ARG A 121 16.72 -18.94 0.91
N LYS A 122 17.98 -18.90 1.37
CA LYS A 122 18.95 -19.97 1.14
C LYS A 122 18.59 -21.27 1.86
N CYS A 123 17.76 -21.18 2.90
CA CYS A 123 17.33 -22.31 3.73
C CYS A 123 15.94 -22.82 3.32
N CYS A 124 15.31 -22.25 2.29
CA CYS A 124 13.98 -22.65 1.85
C CYS A 124 14.03 -23.56 0.62
N ASP A 125 13.29 -24.67 0.65
CA ASP A 125 13.14 -25.56 -0.51
C ASP A 125 12.32 -24.92 -1.64
N ALA A 126 11.39 -24.04 -1.30
CA ALA A 126 10.52 -23.34 -2.25
C ALA A 126 10.30 -21.87 -1.86
N LEU A 127 10.22 -21.01 -2.87
CA LEU A 127 9.92 -19.59 -2.70
C LEU A 127 8.59 -19.27 -3.40
N LEU A 128 7.63 -18.76 -2.62
CA LEU A 128 6.30 -18.41 -3.10
C LEU A 128 6.08 -16.91 -2.99
N GLN A 129 5.47 -16.33 -4.02
CA GLN A 129 5.12 -14.91 -4.07
C GLN A 129 3.60 -14.75 -4.19
N ILE A 130 3.02 -13.92 -3.31
CA ILE A 130 1.62 -13.50 -3.44
C ILE A 130 1.56 -12.35 -4.44
N GLU A 131 0.93 -12.59 -5.58
CA GLU A 131 0.76 -11.61 -6.67
C GLU A 131 -0.40 -10.62 -6.41
N GLY A 132 -1.35 -10.98 -5.56
CA GLY A 132 -2.52 -10.15 -5.22
C GLY A 132 -3.82 -10.72 -5.79
N PHE A 133 -4.82 -9.86 -5.92
CA PHE A 133 -6.12 -10.20 -6.48
C PHE A 133 -6.10 -10.12 -8.01
N THR A 134 -6.61 -11.18 -8.65
CA THR A 134 -7.00 -11.13 -10.06
C THR A 134 -8.31 -10.33 -10.18
N GLU A 135 -8.68 -9.92 -11.39
CA GLU A 135 -9.98 -9.27 -11.61
C GLU A 135 -11.16 -10.12 -11.11
N LYS A 136 -11.05 -11.45 -11.20
CA LYS A 136 -12.04 -12.38 -10.65
C LYS A 136 -12.10 -12.30 -9.12
N HIS A 137 -10.94 -12.33 -8.44
CA HIS A 137 -10.87 -12.20 -6.99
C HIS A 137 -11.42 -10.85 -6.50
N VAL A 138 -11.13 -9.74 -7.22
CA VAL A 138 -11.69 -8.42 -6.90
C VAL A 138 -13.21 -8.45 -6.98
N ARG A 139 -13.79 -8.98 -8.07
CA ARG A 139 -15.26 -9.08 -8.21
C ARG A 139 -15.87 -9.92 -7.09
N GLU A 140 -15.31 -11.09 -6.79
CA GLU A 140 -15.79 -11.95 -5.71
C GLU A 140 -15.72 -11.27 -4.34
N PHE A 141 -14.64 -10.54 -4.07
CA PHE A 141 -14.49 -9.77 -2.83
C PHE A 141 -15.55 -8.68 -2.72
N VAL A 142 -15.72 -7.88 -3.77
CA VAL A 142 -16.71 -6.80 -3.83
C VAL A 142 -18.14 -7.35 -3.64
N THR A 143 -18.50 -8.43 -4.32
CA THR A 143 -19.80 -9.10 -4.16
C THR A 143 -20.01 -9.62 -2.73
N LYS A 144 -18.97 -10.20 -2.11
CA LYS A 144 -19.06 -10.68 -0.72
C LYS A 144 -19.18 -9.54 0.29
N TYR A 145 -18.46 -8.44 0.09
CA TYR A 145 -18.53 -7.26 0.95
C TYR A 145 -19.93 -6.66 0.94
N PHE A 146 -20.49 -6.46 -0.26
CA PHE A 146 -21.80 -5.84 -0.47
C PHE A 146 -22.94 -6.85 -0.58
N LYS A 147 -22.90 -7.94 0.20
CA LYS A 147 -23.93 -9.00 0.15
C LYS A 147 -25.35 -8.45 0.33
N GLU A 148 -25.52 -7.48 1.23
CA GLU A 148 -26.80 -6.83 1.54
C GLU A 148 -27.09 -5.60 0.66
N ARG A 149 -26.12 -5.16 -0.17
CA ARG A 149 -26.22 -4.00 -1.07
C ARG A 149 -25.72 -4.35 -2.50
N PRO A 150 -26.35 -5.29 -3.22
CA PRO A 150 -25.86 -5.76 -4.53
C PRO A 150 -25.78 -4.66 -5.61
N ASP A 151 -26.53 -3.59 -5.44
CA ASP A 151 -26.48 -2.39 -6.27
C ASP A 151 -25.10 -1.71 -6.23
N LEU A 152 -24.53 -1.54 -5.03
CA LEU A 152 -23.20 -0.98 -4.82
C LEU A 152 -22.11 -1.93 -5.35
N ALA A 153 -22.29 -3.23 -5.15
CA ALA A 153 -21.37 -4.24 -5.68
C ALA A 153 -21.24 -4.13 -7.21
N THR A 154 -22.38 -3.94 -7.88
CA THR A 154 -22.45 -3.82 -9.34
C THR A 154 -21.81 -2.52 -9.81
N LYS A 155 -22.16 -1.39 -9.19
CA LYS A 155 -21.58 -0.08 -9.52
C LYS A 155 -20.06 -0.09 -9.37
N LEU A 156 -19.54 -0.56 -8.23
CA LEU A 156 -18.10 -0.61 -7.98
C LEU A 156 -17.38 -1.55 -8.95
N SER A 157 -17.93 -2.74 -9.19
CA SER A 157 -17.32 -3.71 -10.12
C SER A 157 -17.25 -3.18 -11.55
N GLN A 158 -18.30 -2.49 -12.03
CA GLN A 158 -18.30 -1.84 -13.34
C GLN A 158 -17.32 -0.67 -13.41
N ARG A 159 -17.21 0.11 -12.33
CA ARG A 159 -16.27 1.22 -12.26
C ARG A 159 -14.83 0.72 -12.30
N ILE A 160 -14.49 -0.29 -11.49
CA ILE A 160 -13.18 -0.93 -11.49
C ILE A 160 -12.87 -1.52 -12.86
N SER A 161 -13.78 -2.27 -13.50
CA SER A 161 -13.48 -2.92 -14.78
C SER A 161 -13.15 -1.93 -15.92
N ARG A 162 -13.78 -0.74 -15.91
CA ARG A 162 -13.56 0.32 -16.90
C ARG A 162 -12.29 1.14 -16.65
N ASP A 163 -11.86 1.25 -15.40
CA ASP A 163 -10.75 2.09 -15.01
C ASP A 163 -9.50 1.26 -14.66
N LYS A 164 -8.49 1.32 -15.53
CA LYS A 164 -7.22 0.60 -15.34
C LYS A 164 -6.51 0.99 -14.03
N ASN A 165 -6.55 2.26 -13.63
CA ASN A 165 -5.92 2.70 -12.39
C ASN A 165 -6.63 2.08 -11.18
N LEU A 166 -7.96 2.03 -11.20
CA LEU A 166 -8.72 1.36 -10.15
C LEU A 166 -8.47 -0.14 -10.13
N ARG A 167 -8.27 -0.80 -11.28
CA ARG A 167 -7.85 -2.22 -11.33
C ARG A 167 -6.51 -2.45 -10.67
N GLU A 168 -5.52 -1.61 -10.99
CA GLU A 168 -4.19 -1.69 -10.38
C GLU A 168 -4.24 -1.47 -8.86
N ILE A 169 -5.05 -0.51 -8.42
CA ILE A 169 -5.27 -0.25 -6.99
C ILE A 169 -5.95 -1.46 -6.33
N ALA A 170 -7.01 -2.00 -6.94
CA ALA A 170 -7.80 -3.12 -6.42
C ALA A 170 -7.05 -4.46 -6.41
N ALA A 171 -5.99 -4.63 -7.20
CA ALA A 171 -5.14 -5.82 -7.13
C ALA A 171 -4.56 -6.06 -5.72
N ASN A 172 -4.45 -5.01 -4.90
CA ASN A 172 -4.15 -5.16 -3.48
C ASN A 172 -5.44 -5.37 -2.67
N PRO A 173 -5.56 -6.47 -1.89
CA PRO A 173 -6.75 -6.75 -1.08
C PRO A 173 -7.14 -5.63 -0.09
N LEU A 174 -6.15 -4.96 0.51
CA LEU A 174 -6.39 -3.87 1.46
C LEU A 174 -7.00 -2.66 0.75
N ASN A 175 -6.48 -2.32 -0.43
CA ASN A 175 -7.03 -1.25 -1.25
C ASN A 175 -8.42 -1.61 -1.78
N THR A 176 -8.69 -2.87 -2.13
CA THR A 176 -10.05 -3.30 -2.49
C THR A 176 -11.02 -3.11 -1.32
N ALA A 177 -10.64 -3.49 -0.10
CA ALA A 177 -11.47 -3.27 1.08
C ALA A 177 -11.74 -1.77 1.30
N LEU A 178 -10.75 -0.91 1.07
CA LEU A 178 -10.89 0.53 1.17
C LEU A 178 -11.78 1.12 0.06
N LEU A 179 -11.68 0.62 -1.17
CA LEU A 179 -12.57 0.99 -2.27
C LEU A 179 -14.03 0.59 -1.98
N CYS A 180 -14.25 -0.58 -1.37
CA CYS A 180 -15.57 -0.96 -0.89
C CYS A 180 -16.09 0.01 0.16
N LEU A 181 -15.27 0.33 1.18
CA LEU A 181 -15.65 1.27 2.23
C LEU A 181 -16.03 2.65 1.67
N LEU A 182 -15.25 3.19 0.73
CA LEU A 182 -15.57 4.46 0.09
C LEU A 182 -16.84 4.38 -0.77
N CYS A 183 -17.00 3.30 -1.52
CA CYS A 183 -18.20 3.10 -2.32
C CYS A 183 -19.47 3.03 -1.44
N GLU A 184 -19.36 2.46 -0.24
CA GLU A 184 -20.42 2.46 0.77
C GLU A 184 -20.69 3.87 1.30
N GLU A 185 -19.65 4.61 1.68
CA GLU A 185 -19.76 5.96 2.24
C GLU A 185 -20.32 6.98 1.23
N PHE A 186 -20.01 6.83 -0.06
CA PHE A 186 -20.48 7.70 -1.13
C PHE A 186 -21.60 7.09 -1.98
N GLU A 187 -22.31 6.08 -1.48
CA GLU A 187 -23.52 5.54 -2.15
C GLU A 187 -23.31 5.11 -3.63
N GLY A 188 -22.10 4.63 -3.93
CA GLY A 188 -21.69 4.12 -5.23
C GLY A 188 -21.03 5.14 -6.17
N THR A 189 -20.91 6.40 -5.75
CA THR A 189 -20.21 7.44 -6.50
C THR A 189 -18.75 7.55 -6.06
N LEU A 190 -17.82 7.03 -6.88
CA LEU A 190 -16.39 7.26 -6.69
C LEU A 190 -15.92 8.42 -7.56
N PRO A 191 -14.96 9.23 -7.09
CA PRO A 191 -14.43 10.34 -7.87
C PRO A 191 -13.70 9.87 -9.13
N GLU A 192 -13.67 10.73 -10.15
CA GLU A 192 -12.95 10.45 -11.40
C GLU A 192 -11.43 10.60 -11.25
N SER A 193 -10.98 11.54 -10.43
CA SER A 193 -9.55 11.80 -10.17
C SER A 193 -9.01 10.83 -9.12
N ARG A 194 -7.82 10.30 -9.37
CA ARG A 194 -7.10 9.45 -8.43
C ARG A 194 -6.68 10.27 -7.21
N ALA A 195 -6.33 11.54 -7.38
CA ALA A 195 -5.99 12.41 -6.26
C ALA A 195 -7.17 12.60 -5.31
N GLN A 196 -8.37 12.84 -5.84
CA GLN A 196 -9.59 12.95 -5.03
C GLN A 196 -9.89 11.63 -4.31
N LEU A 197 -9.77 10.49 -5.00
CA LEU A 197 -9.95 9.18 -4.38
C LEU A 197 -9.06 9.00 -3.15
N TYR A 198 -7.78 9.37 -3.24
CA TYR A 198 -6.87 9.25 -2.09
C TYR A 198 -7.16 10.27 -0.99
N LEU A 199 -7.62 11.48 -1.32
CA LEU A 199 -8.11 12.43 -0.31
C LEU A 199 -9.30 11.85 0.45
N ASP A 200 -10.26 11.26 -0.26
CA ASP A 200 -11.43 10.64 0.35
C ASP A 200 -11.05 9.43 1.22
N MET A 201 -10.07 8.62 0.77
CA MET A 201 -9.47 7.55 1.57
C MET A 201 -8.87 8.10 2.89
N VAL A 202 -8.13 9.20 2.82
CA VAL A 202 -7.52 9.84 3.98
C VAL A 202 -8.58 10.39 4.93
N GLU A 203 -9.59 11.08 4.40
CA GLU A 203 -10.72 11.62 5.17
C GLU A 203 -11.44 10.49 5.93
N CYS A 204 -11.77 9.39 5.25
CA CYS A 204 -12.41 8.22 5.84
C CYS A 204 -11.58 7.62 6.98
N VAL A 205 -10.27 7.45 6.77
CA VAL A 205 -9.35 6.94 7.80
C VAL A 205 -9.30 7.88 9.02
N LEU A 206 -9.28 9.20 8.81
CA LEU A 206 -9.30 10.21 9.87
C LEU A 206 -10.63 10.21 10.64
N ARG A 207 -11.78 10.06 9.95
CA ARG A 207 -13.10 9.91 10.59
C ARG A 207 -13.14 8.69 11.50
N ARG A 208 -12.65 7.55 11.01
CA ARG A 208 -12.56 6.31 11.80
C ARG A 208 -11.65 6.45 13.01
N TYR A 209 -10.51 7.13 12.86
CA TYR A 209 -9.61 7.44 13.96
C TYR A 209 -10.33 8.25 15.06
N ARG A 210 -11.04 9.33 14.69
CA ARG A 210 -11.80 10.16 15.63
C ARG A 210 -12.87 9.37 16.37
N LYS A 211 -13.66 8.57 15.64
CA LYS A 211 -14.69 7.69 16.21
C LYS A 211 -14.11 6.72 17.24
N ARG A 212 -12.96 6.09 16.93
CA ARG A 212 -12.26 5.19 17.86
C ARG A 212 -11.76 5.91 19.11
N LYS A 213 -11.36 7.18 18.99
CA LYS A 213 -10.91 8.01 20.11
C LYS A 213 -12.06 8.69 20.88
N GLY A 214 -13.32 8.48 20.48
CA GLY A 214 -14.47 9.14 21.09
C GLY A 214 -14.51 10.65 20.85
N LEU A 215 -13.82 11.15 19.82
CA LEU A 215 -13.82 12.57 19.47
C LEU A 215 -15.12 12.93 18.74
N LEU A 216 -15.65 14.12 18.99
CA LEU A 216 -16.86 14.63 18.32
C LEU A 216 -16.67 14.66 16.81
N GLU A 217 -17.72 14.30 16.08
CA GLU A 217 -17.78 14.50 14.64
C GLU A 217 -17.76 16.00 14.32
N THR A 218 -17.02 16.37 13.28
CA THR A 218 -16.94 17.74 12.78
C THR A 218 -17.37 17.76 11.31
N ILE A 219 -17.97 18.88 10.92
CA ILE A 219 -18.34 19.18 9.53
C ILE A 219 -17.09 19.67 8.75
N GLU A 220 -16.03 20.06 9.46
CA GLU A 220 -14.77 20.49 8.83
C GLU A 220 -14.08 19.35 8.07
N ASP A 221 -13.48 19.71 6.93
CA ASP A 221 -12.56 18.86 6.16
C ASP A 221 -11.39 18.44 7.06
N LEU A 222 -11.34 17.15 7.42
CA LEU A 222 -10.34 16.61 8.34
C LEU A 222 -8.93 16.64 7.74
N THR A 223 -8.83 16.57 6.41
CA THR A 223 -7.56 16.72 5.70
C THR A 223 -6.98 18.12 5.89
N ASN A 224 -7.82 19.15 5.96
CA ASN A 224 -7.39 20.51 6.33
C ASN A 224 -7.11 20.63 7.83
N TYR A 225 -7.97 20.07 8.68
CA TYR A 225 -7.80 20.11 10.15
C TYR A 225 -6.48 19.46 10.60
N TYR A 226 -6.14 18.30 10.04
CA TYR A 226 -4.89 17.58 10.31
C TYR A 226 -3.76 17.92 9.34
N LYS A 227 -3.89 18.99 8.53
CA LYS A 227 -2.88 19.39 7.52
C LYS A 227 -1.45 19.47 8.09
N PRO A 228 -1.19 20.01 9.30
CA PRO A 228 0.17 20.02 9.86
C PRO A 228 0.75 18.61 10.07
N GLN A 229 -0.05 17.67 10.57
CA GLN A 229 0.35 16.28 10.78
C GLN A 229 0.55 15.57 9.44
N LEU A 230 -0.38 15.73 8.50
CA LEU A 230 -0.29 15.13 7.17
C LEU A 230 0.91 15.65 6.37
N ASN A 231 1.26 16.93 6.51
CA ASN A 231 2.46 17.49 5.88
C ASN A 231 3.76 16.94 6.46
N ARG A 232 3.80 16.66 7.77
CA ARG A 232 4.95 15.98 8.39
C ARG A 232 5.08 14.57 7.83
N LEU A 233 3.98 13.82 7.75
CA LEU A 233 3.95 12.50 7.14
C LEU A 233 4.39 12.54 5.67
N GLY A 234 3.92 13.53 4.91
CA GLY A 234 4.29 13.72 3.51
C GLY A 234 5.75 14.09 3.31
N LYS A 235 6.36 14.85 4.22
CA LYS A 235 7.81 15.11 4.19
C LYS A 235 8.62 13.83 4.40
N VAL A 236 8.21 12.97 5.33
CA VAL A 236 8.83 11.65 5.54
C VAL A 236 8.67 10.79 4.30
N ALA A 237 7.46 10.77 3.71
CA ALA A 237 7.17 10.03 2.50
C ALA A 237 8.04 10.45 1.32
N LEU A 238 8.19 11.77 1.10
CA LEU A 238 8.99 12.34 0.05
C LEU A 238 10.46 11.99 0.20
N ASN A 239 11.04 12.22 1.38
CA ASN A 239 12.44 11.88 1.65
C ASN A 239 12.69 10.38 1.43
N GLY A 240 11.80 9.52 1.92
CA GLY A 240 11.89 8.08 1.68
C GLY A 240 11.89 7.72 0.20
N LEU A 241 11.03 8.33 -0.62
CA LEU A 241 11.00 8.06 -2.05
C LEU A 241 12.26 8.56 -2.78
N LEU A 242 12.84 9.67 -2.34
CA LEU A 242 14.09 10.18 -2.88
C LEU A 242 15.30 9.30 -2.49
N ASP A 243 15.24 8.65 -1.33
CA ASP A 243 16.28 7.75 -0.85
C ASP A 243 16.01 6.26 -1.19
N ASP A 244 15.02 5.98 -2.05
CA ASP A 244 14.55 4.62 -2.40
C ASP A 244 14.21 3.74 -1.17
N LYS A 245 13.68 4.38 -0.13
CA LYS A 245 13.38 3.81 1.17
C LYS A 245 11.87 3.68 1.40
N LEU A 246 11.43 2.47 1.77
CA LEU A 246 10.03 2.14 2.10
C LEU A 246 9.78 1.92 3.61
N ASN A 247 10.85 1.83 4.41
CA ASN A 247 10.79 1.65 5.86
C ASN A 247 11.49 2.84 6.53
N PHE A 248 10.95 3.38 7.61
CA PHE A 248 11.47 4.56 8.31
C PHE A 248 11.74 4.22 9.76
N ASN A 249 12.77 4.79 10.36
CA ASN A 249 13.03 4.67 11.79
C ASN A 249 12.22 5.70 12.57
N GLU A 250 12.05 5.50 13.88
CA GLU A 250 11.34 6.44 14.75
C GLU A 250 11.92 7.87 14.71
N SER A 251 13.25 7.99 14.62
CA SER A 251 13.92 9.29 14.49
C SER A 251 13.55 10.04 13.21
N GLU A 252 13.24 9.32 12.13
CA GLU A 252 12.83 9.91 10.84
C GLU A 252 11.36 10.36 10.88
N VAL A 253 10.51 9.61 11.58
CA VAL A 253 9.09 9.97 11.81
C VAL A 253 8.95 11.09 12.88
N ARG A 254 10.04 11.41 13.60
CA ARG A 254 10.16 12.42 14.69
C ARG A 254 9.19 12.18 15.86
N ASN A 255 9.21 13.07 16.86
CA ASN A 255 8.42 13.05 18.11
C ASN A 255 6.87 12.95 17.95
N HIS A 256 6.35 12.83 16.72
CA HIS A 256 4.93 12.66 16.42
C HIS A 256 4.60 11.27 15.86
N ALA A 257 5.53 10.32 15.95
CA ALA A 257 5.32 8.94 15.49
C ALA A 257 4.06 8.31 16.09
N LYS A 258 3.72 8.62 17.35
CA LYS A 258 2.46 8.20 17.96
C LYS A 258 1.24 8.75 17.22
N ASP A 259 1.16 10.06 16.99
CA ASP A 259 0.02 10.69 16.31
C ASP A 259 -0.15 10.13 14.88
N LEU A 260 0.96 9.99 14.15
CA LEU A 260 0.95 9.55 12.75
C LEU A 260 0.65 8.05 12.58
N THR A 261 1.06 7.23 13.54
CA THR A 261 0.70 5.79 13.54
C THR A 261 -0.71 5.55 14.01
N GLU A 262 -1.20 6.36 14.96
CA GLU A 262 -2.56 6.22 15.43
C GLU A 262 -3.60 6.50 14.32
N PHE A 263 -3.30 7.39 13.37
CA PHE A 263 -4.13 7.57 12.18
C PHE A 263 -4.28 6.29 11.35
N GLY A 264 -3.29 5.39 11.38
CA GLY A 264 -3.35 4.11 10.66
C GLY A 264 -2.84 4.16 9.23
N PHE A 265 -2.16 5.24 8.80
CA PHE A 265 -1.48 5.30 7.50
C PHE A 265 -0.14 4.56 7.47
N LEU A 266 0.47 4.40 8.65
CA LEU A 266 1.72 3.70 8.86
C LEU A 266 1.48 2.39 9.62
N SER A 267 2.09 1.33 9.12
CA SER A 267 2.31 0.09 9.87
C SER A 267 3.58 0.23 10.71
N VAL A 268 3.49 -0.16 11.98
CA VAL A 268 4.65 -0.26 12.88
C VAL A 268 5.16 -1.69 12.85
N GLN A 269 6.46 -1.84 12.67
CA GLN A 269 7.19 -3.09 12.70
C GLN A 269 8.37 -2.97 13.67
N PRO A 270 8.72 -4.02 14.42
CA PRO A 270 9.98 -4.05 15.15
C PRO A 270 11.16 -4.02 14.17
N GLY A 271 12.18 -3.21 14.43
CA GLY A 271 13.39 -3.15 13.62
C GLY A 271 14.34 -4.32 13.89
N GLY A 272 15.10 -4.69 12.87
CA GLY A 272 15.96 -5.88 12.87
C GLY A 272 17.33 -5.74 13.54
N SER A 273 17.61 -4.77 14.42
CA SER A 273 18.95 -4.59 15.04
C SER A 273 18.92 -4.70 16.57
N LYS A 274 19.88 -5.44 17.16
CA LYS A 274 19.96 -5.69 18.62
C LYS A 274 20.53 -4.52 19.43
N LEU A 275 21.17 -3.53 18.81
CA LEU A 275 21.85 -2.45 19.52
C LEU A 275 20.93 -1.25 19.81
N ILE A 276 19.85 -1.11 19.04
CA ILE A 276 18.85 -0.06 19.20
C ILE A 276 17.51 -0.71 18.85
N GLN A 277 16.59 -0.81 19.81
CA GLN A 277 15.20 -1.18 19.54
C GLN A 277 14.56 -0.08 18.69
N THR A 278 14.80 -0.07 17.39
CA THR A 278 14.19 0.90 16.49
C THR A 278 12.85 0.36 16.00
N LEU A 279 11.77 1.07 16.27
CA LEU A 279 10.52 0.84 15.55
C LEU A 279 10.73 1.27 14.10
N HIS A 280 10.39 0.38 13.16
CA HIS A 280 10.30 0.68 11.75
C HIS A 280 8.85 1.00 11.39
N TYR A 281 8.67 2.04 10.60
CA TYR A 281 7.38 2.51 10.12
C TYR A 281 7.35 2.31 8.61
N ALA A 282 6.26 1.80 8.06
CA ALA A 282 6.10 1.65 6.63
C ALA A 282 4.68 2.00 6.21
N PHE A 283 4.51 2.70 5.10
CA PHE A 283 3.19 2.92 4.53
C PHE A 283 2.53 1.58 4.17
N LEU A 284 1.21 1.51 4.33
CA LEU A 284 0.43 0.32 3.98
C LEU A 284 0.62 -0.10 2.51
N HIS A 285 0.91 0.88 1.64
CA HIS A 285 1.25 0.68 0.24
C HIS A 285 2.10 1.84 -0.29
N LYS A 286 3.00 1.58 -1.26
CA LYS A 286 3.84 2.62 -1.90
C LYS A 286 3.02 3.77 -2.48
N SER A 287 1.82 3.49 -3.00
CA SER A 287 0.95 4.55 -3.54
C SER A 287 0.47 5.55 -2.49
N PHE A 288 0.31 5.15 -1.23
CA PHE A 288 0.04 6.09 -0.14
C PHE A 288 1.26 6.95 0.16
N GLN A 289 2.47 6.37 0.12
CA GLN A 289 3.70 7.13 0.25
C GLN A 289 3.83 8.18 -0.87
N GLU A 290 3.60 7.79 -2.13
CA GLU A 290 3.59 8.71 -3.28
C GLU A 290 2.54 9.81 -3.14
N PHE A 291 1.34 9.46 -2.68
CA PHE A 291 0.27 10.43 -2.43
C PHE A 291 0.64 11.43 -1.34
N PHE A 292 1.13 10.99 -0.18
CA PHE A 292 1.52 11.89 0.90
C PHE A 292 2.71 12.77 0.53
N ALA A 293 3.66 12.24 -0.26
CA ALA A 293 4.75 13.04 -0.82
C ALA A 293 4.20 14.17 -1.70
N ALA A 294 3.28 13.85 -2.61
CA ALA A 294 2.62 14.86 -3.45
C ALA A 294 1.81 15.87 -2.62
N PHE A 295 1.09 15.43 -1.58
CA PHE A 295 0.33 16.29 -0.68
C PHE A 295 1.23 17.32 0.01
N PHE A 296 2.41 16.90 0.49
CA PHE A 296 3.40 17.80 1.08
C PHE A 296 3.91 18.81 0.05
N ILE A 297 4.31 18.36 -1.15
CA ILE A 297 4.76 19.23 -2.24
C ILE A 297 3.70 20.29 -2.59
N CYS A 298 2.44 19.87 -2.73
CA CYS A 298 1.35 20.80 -3.01
C CYS A 298 1.16 21.83 -1.89
N SER A 299 1.34 21.42 -0.63
CA SER A 299 1.31 22.36 0.48
C SER A 299 2.46 23.38 0.43
N GLN A 300 3.66 22.98 0.00
CA GLN A 300 4.81 23.90 -0.19
C GLN A 300 4.62 24.86 -1.37
N ILE A 301 4.01 24.39 -2.47
CA ILE A 301 3.63 25.24 -3.60
C ILE A 301 2.55 26.25 -3.17
N GLN A 302 1.57 25.79 -2.39
CA GLN A 302 0.51 26.64 -1.84
C GLN A 302 1.03 27.74 -0.90
N SER A 303 1.99 27.41 -0.03
CA SER A 303 2.65 28.37 0.85
C SER A 303 3.66 29.27 0.13
N LYS A 304 3.89 29.05 -1.18
CA LYS A 304 4.91 29.73 -1.99
C LYS A 304 6.35 29.51 -1.49
N GLU A 305 6.56 28.45 -0.69
CA GLU A 305 7.89 28.03 -0.22
C GLU A 305 8.66 27.25 -1.27
N MET A 306 7.94 26.64 -2.23
CA MET A 306 8.50 25.94 -3.38
C MET A 306 7.83 26.44 -4.66
N LYS A 307 8.61 26.66 -5.71
CA LYS A 307 8.05 26.95 -7.04
C LYS A 307 7.77 25.68 -7.84
N PRO A 308 6.76 25.65 -8.73
CA PRO A 308 6.50 24.48 -9.58
C PRO A 308 7.70 24.05 -10.43
N GLU A 309 8.56 24.99 -10.84
CA GLU A 309 9.78 24.72 -11.60
C GLU A 309 10.79 23.87 -10.81
N GLU A 310 10.86 24.04 -9.49
CA GLU A 310 11.76 23.27 -8.62
C GLU A 310 11.36 21.80 -8.58
N LEU A 311 10.05 21.52 -8.54
CA LEU A 311 9.53 20.15 -8.59
C LEU A 311 9.93 19.44 -9.87
N VAL A 312 9.70 20.07 -11.03
CA VAL A 312 9.90 19.43 -12.33
C VAL A 312 11.38 19.33 -12.74
N SER A 313 12.27 20.08 -12.07
CA SER A 313 13.71 20.07 -12.37
C SER A 313 14.39 18.72 -12.09
N ASN A 314 13.82 17.89 -11.22
CA ASN A 314 14.38 16.58 -10.90
C ASN A 314 13.85 15.51 -11.88
N PRO A 315 14.71 14.93 -12.74
CA PRO A 315 14.29 13.99 -13.78
C PRO A 315 13.66 12.70 -13.22
N ARG A 316 13.92 12.35 -11.95
CA ARG A 316 13.33 11.16 -11.31
C ARG A 316 11.81 11.21 -11.30
N TYR A 317 11.22 12.41 -11.24
CA TYR A 317 9.76 12.57 -11.31
C TYR A 317 9.16 12.20 -12.67
N PHE A 318 9.93 12.16 -13.74
CA PHE A 318 9.46 11.72 -15.06
C PHE A 318 9.72 10.23 -15.33
N VAL A 319 10.33 9.50 -14.39
CA VAL A 319 10.69 8.09 -14.58
C VAL A 319 10.15 7.24 -13.43
N GLU A 320 10.78 7.36 -12.26
CA GLU A 320 10.52 6.51 -11.09
C GLU A 320 9.38 7.05 -10.24
N LEU A 321 9.25 8.38 -10.15
CA LEU A 321 8.36 9.09 -9.24
C LEU A 321 7.20 9.80 -9.94
N LYS A 322 6.82 9.34 -11.15
CA LYS A 322 5.74 9.93 -11.95
C LYS A 322 4.40 10.06 -11.23
N LYS A 323 4.10 9.14 -10.30
CA LYS A 323 2.87 9.20 -9.50
C LYS A 323 2.79 10.47 -8.64
N ILE A 324 3.93 11.03 -8.22
CA ILE A 324 3.97 12.30 -7.49
C ILE A 324 3.46 13.43 -8.38
N LEU A 325 3.90 13.53 -9.64
CA LEU A 325 3.42 14.57 -10.57
C LEU A 325 1.91 14.46 -10.82
N LEU A 326 1.42 13.24 -11.06
CA LEU A 326 0.00 12.96 -11.27
C LEU A 326 -0.83 13.40 -10.05
N PHE A 327 -0.44 12.97 -8.85
CA PHE A 327 -1.12 13.39 -7.63
C PHE A 327 -1.01 14.90 -7.39
N SER A 328 0.14 15.52 -7.66
CA SER A 328 0.32 16.96 -7.46
C SER A 328 -0.59 17.79 -8.35
N CYS A 329 -0.69 17.45 -9.65
CA CYS A 329 -1.61 18.09 -10.58
C CYS A 329 -3.07 17.93 -10.14
N GLY A 330 -3.48 16.72 -9.74
CA GLY A 330 -4.83 16.50 -9.22
C GLY A 330 -5.11 17.32 -7.95
N ILE A 331 -4.22 17.27 -6.96
CA ILE A 331 -4.37 18.00 -5.68
C ILE A 331 -4.44 19.52 -5.91
N LEU A 332 -3.54 20.08 -6.72
CA LEU A 332 -3.56 21.52 -7.02
C LEU A 332 -4.80 21.91 -7.81
N ALA A 333 -5.27 21.09 -8.75
CA ALA A 333 -6.52 21.34 -9.45
C ALA A 333 -7.75 21.32 -8.54
N MET A 334 -7.68 20.82 -7.31
CA MET A 334 -8.79 20.90 -6.36
C MET A 334 -8.69 22.11 -5.42
N LYS A 335 -7.55 22.82 -5.44
CA LYS A 335 -7.24 23.86 -4.45
C LYS A 335 -6.94 25.23 -5.06
N CYS A 336 -6.27 25.30 -6.21
CA CYS A 336 -5.89 26.56 -6.86
C CYS A 336 -5.60 26.37 -8.36
N ASP A 337 -6.45 26.97 -9.20
CA ASP A 337 -6.37 26.88 -10.67
C ASP A 337 -5.09 27.53 -11.19
N GLU A 338 -4.66 28.67 -10.63
CA GLU A 338 -3.44 29.35 -11.06
C GLU A 338 -2.19 28.50 -10.84
N GLN A 339 -2.12 27.78 -9.71
CA GLN A 339 -0.97 26.95 -9.35
C GLN A 339 -0.85 25.70 -10.21
N VAL A 340 -1.97 25.05 -10.54
CA VAL A 340 -1.93 23.90 -11.45
C VAL A 340 -1.60 24.32 -12.87
N VAL A 341 -2.09 25.48 -13.34
CA VAL A 341 -1.68 26.04 -14.64
C VAL A 341 -0.18 26.32 -14.67
N ALA A 342 0.38 26.93 -13.61
CA ALA A 342 1.82 27.18 -13.51
C ALA A 342 2.64 25.87 -13.49
N LEU A 343 2.16 24.84 -12.80
CA LEU A 343 2.80 23.52 -12.79
C LEU A 343 2.76 22.86 -14.17
N VAL A 344 1.62 22.89 -14.86
CA VAL A 344 1.50 22.33 -16.23
C VAL A 344 2.45 23.05 -17.18
N LYS A 345 2.55 24.39 -17.12
CA LYS A 345 3.54 25.15 -17.92
C LYS A 345 4.98 24.74 -17.63
N SER A 346 5.31 24.55 -16.36
CA SER A 346 6.64 24.06 -15.95
C SER A 346 6.93 22.66 -16.50
N LEU A 347 5.94 21.77 -16.46
CA LEU A 347 6.02 20.43 -17.05
C LEU A 347 6.22 20.51 -18.58
N THR A 348 5.48 21.38 -19.29
CA THR A 348 5.63 21.57 -20.74
C THR A 348 7.05 22.03 -21.09
N ASN A 349 7.61 22.96 -20.32
CA ASN A 349 8.98 23.44 -20.52
C ASN A 349 10.01 22.30 -20.42
N GLU A 350 9.85 21.38 -19.47
CA GLU A 350 10.71 20.21 -19.36
C GLU A 350 10.51 19.22 -20.51
N VAL A 351 9.27 19.02 -20.99
CA VAL A 351 9.02 18.20 -22.19
C VAL A 351 9.70 18.80 -23.42
N ASN A 352 9.65 20.12 -23.60
CA ASN A 352 10.34 20.83 -24.67
C ASN A 352 11.86 20.63 -24.59
N LYS A 353 12.46 20.85 -23.41
CA LYS A 353 13.90 20.65 -23.19
C LYS A 353 14.34 19.21 -23.47
N ASN A 354 13.49 18.24 -23.14
CA ASN A 354 13.77 16.82 -23.29
C ASN A 354 13.25 16.24 -24.63
N LYS A 355 13.01 17.08 -25.65
CA LYS A 355 12.63 16.67 -27.01
C LYS A 355 11.38 15.77 -27.04
N GLY A 356 10.38 16.07 -26.22
CA GLY A 356 9.11 15.35 -26.16
C GLY A 356 9.05 14.23 -25.12
N ARG A 357 10.18 13.84 -24.52
CA ARG A 357 10.18 12.81 -23.47
C ARG A 357 9.40 13.31 -22.26
N GLY A 358 8.48 12.48 -21.76
CA GLY A 358 7.62 12.79 -20.62
C GLY A 358 6.26 13.39 -20.99
N ALA A 359 5.97 13.66 -22.27
CA ALA A 359 4.68 14.20 -22.70
C ALA A 359 3.49 13.32 -22.28
N ASN A 360 3.63 12.00 -22.36
CA ASN A 360 2.62 11.05 -21.89
C ASN A 360 2.30 11.23 -20.39
N ILE A 361 3.30 11.55 -19.57
CA ILE A 361 3.13 11.79 -18.13
C ILE A 361 2.39 13.10 -17.90
N VAL A 362 2.72 14.15 -18.67
CA VAL A 362 2.03 15.44 -18.57
C VAL A 362 0.56 15.30 -18.98
N LEU A 363 0.26 14.55 -20.05
CA LEU A 363 -1.11 14.27 -20.48
C LEU A 363 -1.89 13.48 -19.42
N GLU A 364 -1.26 12.48 -18.78
CA GLU A 364 -1.88 11.78 -17.64
C GLU A 364 -2.09 12.71 -16.44
N ALA A 365 -1.15 13.60 -16.13
CA ALA A 365 -1.25 14.55 -15.04
C ALA A 365 -2.36 15.60 -15.28
N ILE A 366 -2.53 16.07 -16.52
CA ILE A 366 -3.65 16.96 -16.91
C ILE A 366 -4.99 16.23 -16.74
N ASN A 367 -5.05 14.94 -17.07
CA ASN A 367 -6.26 14.16 -16.86
C ASN A 367 -6.62 14.02 -15.36
N GLU A 368 -5.64 14.00 -14.45
CA GLU A 368 -5.91 14.01 -13.01
C GLU A 368 -6.57 15.31 -12.54
N CYS A 369 -6.50 16.39 -13.32
CA CYS A 369 -7.17 17.67 -13.08
C CYS A 369 -8.63 17.70 -13.55
N ARG A 370 -9.18 16.58 -14.04
CA ARG A 370 -10.56 16.51 -14.50
C ARG A 370 -11.54 16.75 -13.34
N ARG A 371 -12.53 17.60 -13.59
CA ARG A 371 -13.61 17.93 -12.66
C ARG A 371 -14.94 17.58 -13.31
N GLU A 372 -15.93 17.17 -12.51
CA GLU A 372 -17.28 16.97 -13.03
C GLU A 372 -17.83 18.29 -13.60
N LYS A 373 -18.43 18.24 -14.79
CA LYS A 373 -19.10 19.36 -15.46
C LYS A 373 -18.20 20.59 -15.75
N SER A 374 -16.88 20.39 -15.88
CA SER A 374 -15.93 21.42 -16.28
C SER A 374 -14.98 20.94 -17.38
N ASP A 375 -14.72 21.83 -18.33
CA ASP A 375 -13.74 21.67 -19.41
C ASP A 375 -12.32 22.12 -18.99
N PHE A 376 -12.06 22.31 -17.69
CA PHE A 376 -10.77 22.77 -17.19
C PHE A 376 -9.57 21.94 -17.67
N HIS A 377 -9.70 20.61 -17.66
CA HIS A 377 -8.67 19.70 -18.20
C HIS A 377 -8.47 19.84 -19.72
N SER A 378 -9.51 20.21 -20.49
CA SER A 378 -9.39 20.55 -21.92
C SER A 378 -8.64 21.88 -22.10
N HIS A 379 -8.91 22.89 -21.26
CA HIS A 379 -8.13 24.13 -21.25
C HIS A 379 -6.65 23.91 -20.92
N LEU A 380 -6.34 23.08 -19.92
CA LEU A 380 -4.97 22.69 -19.61
C LEU A 380 -4.31 21.92 -20.78
N SER A 381 -5.07 21.05 -21.44
CA SER A 381 -4.58 20.32 -22.63
C SER A 381 -4.26 21.24 -23.79
N LYS A 382 -5.11 22.25 -24.05
CA LYS A 382 -4.86 23.29 -25.06
C LYS A 382 -3.66 24.15 -24.69
N SER A 383 -3.53 24.58 -23.43
CA SER A 383 -2.34 25.32 -22.98
C SER A 383 -1.07 24.51 -23.17
N PHE A 384 -1.10 23.22 -22.83
CA PHE A 384 0.01 22.30 -23.10
C PHE A 384 0.33 22.25 -24.60
N GLY A 385 -0.69 22.11 -25.45
CA GLY A 385 -0.56 22.18 -26.90
C GLY A 385 0.11 23.45 -27.40
N THR A 386 -0.42 24.63 -27.07
CA THR A 386 0.12 25.93 -27.50
C THR A 386 1.57 26.15 -27.05
N ASP A 387 1.93 25.66 -25.87
CA ASP A 387 3.27 25.87 -25.28
C ASP A 387 4.30 24.80 -25.73
N LEU A 388 3.91 23.80 -26.54
CA LEU A 388 4.84 22.80 -27.08
C LEU A 388 5.62 23.36 -28.28
N ASN A 389 6.93 23.45 -28.13
CA ASN A 389 7.85 23.91 -29.18
C ASN A 389 8.53 22.73 -29.89
N LEU A 390 7.74 21.76 -30.35
CA LEU A 390 8.22 20.54 -30.99
C LEU A 390 7.53 20.32 -32.34
N THR A 391 8.32 20.02 -33.39
CA THR A 391 7.78 19.70 -34.71
C THR A 391 7.31 18.25 -34.82
N ASN A 392 7.85 17.35 -33.99
CA ASN A 392 7.51 15.94 -33.93
C ASN A 392 7.45 15.49 -32.47
N LEU A 393 6.38 14.79 -32.08
CA LEU A 393 6.22 14.20 -30.76
C LEU A 393 6.08 12.67 -30.89
N SER A 394 7.11 11.93 -30.50
CA SER A 394 7.04 10.47 -30.48
C SER A 394 6.34 9.99 -29.21
N LEU A 395 5.29 9.18 -29.39
CA LEU A 395 4.52 8.56 -28.32
C LEU A 395 4.57 7.03 -28.40
N SER A 396 5.35 6.49 -29.34
CA SER A 396 5.45 5.05 -29.61
C SER A 396 5.95 4.24 -28.42
N ASP A 397 6.81 4.85 -27.61
CA ASP A 397 7.53 4.16 -26.54
C ASP A 397 6.72 4.13 -25.22
N TYR A 398 5.51 4.69 -25.23
CA TYR A 398 4.71 4.88 -24.02
C TYR A 398 3.24 4.54 -24.24
N TYR A 399 2.68 3.74 -23.34
CA TYR A 399 1.23 3.50 -23.31
C TYR A 399 0.49 4.79 -22.97
N ILE A 400 -0.41 5.23 -23.86
CA ILE A 400 -1.33 6.35 -23.61
C ILE A 400 -2.69 5.79 -23.18
N SER A 401 -3.18 6.25 -22.03
CA SER A 401 -4.54 5.91 -21.58
C SER A 401 -5.59 6.53 -22.51
N ALA A 402 -6.80 5.96 -22.57
CA ALA A 402 -7.90 6.55 -23.35
C ALA A 402 -8.15 8.03 -22.98
N ALA A 403 -7.95 8.37 -21.71
CA ALA A 403 -8.06 9.75 -21.25
C ALA A 403 -6.89 10.63 -21.71
N GLY A 404 -5.66 10.12 -21.70
CA GLY A 404 -4.51 10.80 -22.30
C GLY A 404 -4.66 11.02 -23.81
N ALA A 405 -5.34 10.09 -24.50
CA ALA A 405 -5.68 10.24 -25.92
C ALA A 405 -6.67 11.40 -26.16
N THR A 406 -7.62 11.61 -25.26
CA THR A 406 -8.51 12.79 -25.30
C THR A 406 -7.72 14.08 -25.05
N CYS A 407 -6.84 14.10 -24.04
CA CYS A 407 -6.00 15.27 -23.76
C CYS A 407 -5.12 15.65 -24.95
N ILE A 408 -4.47 14.68 -25.60
CA ILE A 408 -3.64 15.00 -26.77
C ILE A 408 -4.48 15.47 -27.96
N ALA A 409 -5.68 14.92 -28.16
CA ALA A 409 -6.59 15.40 -29.21
C ALA A 409 -6.98 16.87 -28.99
N GLU A 410 -7.17 17.30 -27.74
CA GLU A 410 -7.40 18.71 -27.41
C GLU A 410 -6.14 19.58 -27.61
N ALA A 411 -4.96 19.06 -27.25
CA ALA A 411 -3.69 19.76 -27.43
C ALA A 411 -3.33 19.99 -28.91
N ILE A 412 -3.67 19.06 -29.80
CA ILE A 412 -3.41 19.15 -31.24
C ILE A 412 -4.30 20.21 -31.90
N LYS A 413 -5.50 20.50 -31.37
CA LYS A 413 -6.42 21.48 -31.99
C LYS A 413 -5.88 22.92 -32.05
N VAL A 414 -4.82 23.21 -31.31
CA VAL A 414 -4.23 24.56 -31.20
C VAL A 414 -2.83 24.67 -31.80
N ASN A 415 -2.34 23.60 -32.43
CA ASN A 415 -1.12 23.55 -33.24
C ASN A 415 -1.50 23.29 -34.70
#